data_AF-A0A1J0P8K9-F1
#
_entry.id   AF-A0A1J0P8K9-F1
#
_cell.length_a   1.000
_cell.length_b   1.000
_cell.length_c   1.000
_cell.angle_alpha   90.00
_cell.angle_beta   90.00
_cell.angle_gamma   90.00
#
_symmetry.space_group_name_H-M   'P 1'
#
loop_
_entity.id
_entity.type
_entity.pdbx_description
1 polymer ?
#
loop_
_entity_poly.entity_id
_entity_poly.type
_entity_poly.pdbx_seq_one_letter_code
_entity_poly.pdbx_strand_id
1 'polypeptide(L)'
;MAAGVLVGLQPAPAPGDAAEFRDCGALRAEYQHLFAEAISAEVELLSATRRRLCPDLEPPREGGANLRGPDQELDIGGLLACRQQAERAVQAASPLLFTAQGGFRFFTPSGASQARAAQRLLAQLEQQGCSRDSF
;
A
#
# COMPACT_ATOMS: atom_id res chain seq x y z
N MET A 1 -60.45 33.85 -27.07
CA MET A 1 -60.29 32.78 -26.07
C MET A 1 -59.02 32.03 -26.43
N ALA A 2 -57.94 32.21 -25.67
CA ALA A 2 -56.65 31.55 -25.92
C ALA A 2 -56.37 30.57 -24.77
N ALA A 3 -56.09 29.33 -25.14
CA ALA A 3 -55.77 28.23 -24.23
C ALA A 3 -54.35 28.38 -23.68
N GLY A 4 -54.21 28.29 -22.35
CA GLY A 4 -52.93 28.20 -21.66
C GLY A 4 -52.76 26.80 -21.08
N VAL A 5 -51.85 26.02 -21.66
CA VAL A 5 -51.41 24.72 -21.16
C VAL A 5 -50.49 24.93 -19.96
N LEU A 6 -50.92 24.50 -18.77
CA LEU A 6 -50.06 24.46 -17.58
C LEU A 6 -49.28 23.14 -17.59
N VAL A 7 -48.02 23.23 -18.00
CA VAL A 7 -47.02 22.16 -17.87
C VAL A 7 -46.69 21.96 -16.39
N GLY A 8 -46.78 20.70 -15.94
CA GLY A 8 -46.49 20.29 -14.57
C GLY A 8 -45.03 20.50 -14.17
N LEU A 9 -44.83 21.09 -12.99
CA LEU A 9 -43.56 21.03 -12.27
C LEU A 9 -43.46 19.66 -11.60
N GLN A 10 -42.53 18.83 -12.08
CA GLN A 10 -42.03 17.71 -11.29
C GLN A 10 -41.06 18.25 -10.23
N PRO A 11 -41.12 17.79 -8.96
CA PRO A 11 -40.15 18.19 -7.95
C PRO A 11 -38.76 17.64 -8.28
N ALA A 12 -37.74 18.50 -8.13
CA ALA A 12 -36.35 18.14 -8.30
C ALA A 12 -35.94 17.05 -7.28
N PRO A 13 -35.05 16.11 -7.65
CA PRO A 13 -34.54 15.10 -6.73
C PRO A 13 -33.79 15.78 -5.57
N ALA A 14 -34.01 15.29 -4.35
CA ALA A 14 -33.31 15.78 -3.16
C ALA A 14 -31.80 15.48 -3.25
N PRO A 15 -30.92 16.40 -2.79
CA PRO A 15 -29.49 16.17 -2.74
C PRO A 15 -29.19 15.25 -1.54
N GLY A 16 -29.17 13.93 -1.78
CA GLY A 16 -28.94 12.95 -0.72
C GLY A 16 -28.39 11.60 -1.17
N ASP A 17 -28.58 11.20 -2.43
CA ASP A 17 -28.16 9.89 -2.95
C ASP A 17 -27.27 9.99 -4.20
N ALA A 18 -26.50 11.07 -4.33
CA ALA A 18 -25.36 11.04 -5.22
C ALA A 18 -24.22 10.35 -4.46
N ALA A 19 -24.10 9.03 -4.59
CA ALA A 19 -22.82 8.38 -4.39
C ALA A 19 -21.82 9.18 -5.23
N GLU A 20 -20.93 9.92 -4.57
CA GLU A 20 -19.98 10.81 -5.21
C GLU A 20 -19.13 9.93 -6.13
N PHE A 21 -19.46 9.92 -7.42
CA PHE A 21 -18.70 9.22 -8.46
C PHE A 21 -17.37 9.94 -8.55
N ARG A 22 -16.46 9.58 -7.66
CA ARG A 22 -15.06 9.99 -7.74
C ARG A 22 -14.48 9.38 -9.01
N ASP A 23 -13.63 10.15 -9.66
CA ASP A 23 -12.90 9.68 -10.82
C ASP A 23 -12.14 8.38 -10.49
N CYS A 24 -12.36 7.33 -11.28
CA CYS A 24 -11.69 6.04 -11.11
C CYS A 24 -10.15 6.20 -11.11
N GLY A 25 -9.63 7.16 -11.88
CA GLY A 25 -8.21 7.48 -11.93
C GLY A 25 -7.68 7.99 -10.59
N ALA A 26 -8.37 8.98 -10.01
CA ALA A 26 -8.03 9.52 -8.68
C ALA A 26 -8.08 8.45 -7.59
N LEU A 27 -9.14 7.64 -7.53
CA LEU A 27 -9.26 6.55 -6.54
C LEU A 27 -8.14 5.51 -6.68
N ARG A 28 -7.77 5.18 -7.92
CA ARG A 28 -6.66 4.25 -8.20
C ARG A 28 -5.32 4.81 -7.77
N ALA A 29 -5.05 6.09 -8.06
CA ALA A 29 -3.82 6.74 -7.63
C ALA A 29 -3.71 6.79 -6.10
N GLU A 30 -4.81 7.11 -5.42
CA GLU A 30 -4.87 7.13 -3.95
C GLU A 30 -4.66 5.73 -3.36
N TYR A 31 -5.27 4.70 -3.95
CA TYR A 31 -5.01 3.30 -3.58
C TYR A 31 -3.53 2.95 -3.69
N GLN A 32 -2.90 3.25 -4.84
CA GLN A 32 -1.50 2.91 -5.10
C GLN A 32 -0.58 3.61 -4.12
N HIS A 33 -0.81 4.89 -3.86
CA HIS A 33 -0.06 5.66 -2.89
C HIS A 33 -0.17 5.05 -1.48
N LEU A 34 -1.39 4.78 -0.99
CA LEU A 34 -1.59 4.19 0.34
C LEU A 34 -0.97 2.80 0.46
N PHE A 35 -1.06 1.98 -0.60
CA PHE A 35 -0.49 0.64 -0.58
C PHE A 35 1.04 0.66 -0.63
N ALA A 36 1.64 1.59 -1.39
CA ALA A 36 3.09 1.80 -1.43
C ALA A 36 3.62 2.26 -0.06
N GLU A 37 2.97 3.23 0.57
CA GLU A 37 3.29 3.66 1.93
C GLU A 37 3.19 2.49 2.93
N ALA A 38 2.15 1.66 2.78
CA ALA A 38 1.96 0.52 3.65
C ALA A 38 3.10 -0.49 3.54
N ILE A 39 3.55 -0.77 2.31
CA ILE A 39 4.71 -1.64 2.04
C ILE A 39 5.99 -1.01 2.58
N SER A 40 6.18 0.30 2.41
CA SER A 40 7.37 1.02 2.87
C SER A 40 7.60 0.80 4.37
N ALA A 41 6.55 0.90 5.19
CA ALA A 41 6.65 0.64 6.63
C ALA A 41 7.14 -0.79 6.96
N GLU A 42 6.70 -1.80 6.22
CA GLU A 42 7.17 -3.18 6.42
C GLU A 42 8.61 -3.38 5.94
N VAL A 43 9.00 -2.70 4.85
CA VAL A 43 10.39 -2.69 4.36
C VAL A 43 11.32 -2.05 5.39
N GLU A 44 10.90 -0.96 6.04
CA GLU A 44 11.67 -0.32 7.10
C GLU A 44 11.85 -1.23 8.32
N LEU A 45 10.78 -1.92 8.75
CA LEU A 45 10.83 -2.92 9.83
C LEU A 45 11.82 -4.05 9.48
N LEU A 46 11.70 -4.61 8.28
CA LEU A 46 12.59 -5.69 7.83
C LEU A 46 14.04 -5.22 7.71
N SER A 47 14.27 -4.02 7.18
CA SER A 47 15.60 -3.43 7.04
C SER A 47 16.24 -3.15 8.40
N ALA A 48 15.48 -2.62 9.36
CA ALA A 48 15.95 -2.44 10.73
C ALA A 48 16.31 -3.78 11.39
N THR A 49 15.51 -4.82 11.14
CA THR A 49 15.77 -6.18 11.65
C THR A 49 17.03 -6.78 11.03
N ARG A 50 17.20 -6.66 9.70
CA ARG A 50 18.40 -7.10 8.98
C ARG A 50 19.67 -6.44 9.52
N ARG A 51 19.68 -5.12 9.67
CA ARG A 51 20.84 -4.40 10.22
C ARG A 51 21.25 -4.86 11.61
N ARG A 52 20.29 -5.28 12.43
CA ARG A 52 20.57 -5.83 13.77
C ARG A 52 21.13 -7.24 13.72
N LEU A 53 20.65 -8.08 12.79
CA LEU A 53 21.05 -9.48 12.69
C LEU A 53 22.34 -9.70 11.89
N CYS A 54 22.58 -8.87 10.89
CA CYS A 54 23.66 -9.04 9.92
C CYS A 54 24.41 -7.71 9.67
N PRO A 55 25.02 -7.13 10.71
CA PRO A 55 25.67 -5.83 10.61
C PRO A 55 26.80 -5.83 9.57
N ASP A 56 27.51 -6.95 9.39
CA ASP A 56 28.66 -7.06 8.49
C ASP A 56 28.27 -7.22 7.00
N LEU A 57 26.99 -7.50 6.73
CA LEU A 57 26.48 -7.72 5.37
C LEU A 57 25.80 -6.48 4.77
N GLU A 58 25.43 -5.47 5.58
CA GLU A 58 24.84 -4.23 5.09
C GLU A 58 25.90 -3.12 4.94
N PRO A 59 25.93 -2.38 3.83
CA PRO A 59 26.81 -1.23 3.71
C PRO A 59 26.41 -0.15 4.74
N PRO A 60 27.37 0.58 5.34
CA PRO A 60 27.06 1.67 6.25
C PRO A 60 26.23 2.76 5.54
N ARG A 61 25.25 3.31 6.26
CA ARG A 61 24.39 4.42 5.77
C ARG A 61 25.17 5.71 5.52
N GLU A 62 26.32 5.88 6.17
CA GLU A 62 27.20 7.04 6.03
C GLU A 62 28.36 6.71 5.09
N GLY A 63 28.22 7.11 3.84
CA GLY A 63 29.19 6.85 2.79
C GLY A 63 28.44 6.51 1.52
N GLY A 64 28.30 7.51 0.65
CA GLY A 64 27.76 7.33 -0.69
C GLY A 64 28.37 6.12 -1.38
N ALA A 65 27.60 5.52 -2.28
CA ALA A 65 27.98 4.39 -3.12
C ALA A 65 29.50 4.28 -3.33
N ASN A 66 30.06 3.09 -3.05
CA ASN A 66 31.44 2.64 -3.32
C ASN A 66 32.43 2.55 -2.13
N LEU A 67 32.01 2.09 -0.94
CA LEU A 67 32.98 1.66 0.11
C LEU A 67 33.39 0.18 0.01
N ARG A 68 32.88 -0.58 -0.96
CA ARG A 68 33.44 -1.89 -1.30
C ARG A 68 34.42 -1.70 -2.46
N GLY A 69 35.70 -1.96 -2.22
CA GLY A 69 36.71 -1.95 -3.28
C GLY A 69 36.35 -2.94 -4.41
N PRO A 70 36.94 -2.80 -5.61
CA PRO A 70 36.62 -3.62 -6.78
C PRO A 70 36.80 -5.14 -6.57
N ASP A 71 37.49 -5.55 -5.51
CA ASP A 71 37.75 -6.96 -5.15
C ASP A 71 36.80 -7.52 -4.06
N GLN A 72 35.83 -6.74 -3.58
CA GLN A 72 34.91 -7.23 -2.54
C GLN A 72 33.66 -7.82 -3.19
N GLU A 73 33.76 -9.11 -3.52
CA GLU A 73 32.64 -9.89 -4.03
C GLU A 73 31.42 -9.74 -3.11
N LEU A 74 30.27 -9.37 -3.67
CA LEU A 74 29.03 -9.32 -2.93
C LEU A 74 28.68 -10.76 -2.52
N ASP A 75 28.67 -11.05 -1.23
CA ASP A 75 28.15 -12.32 -0.73
C ASP A 75 26.61 -12.36 -0.85
N ILE A 76 26.14 -12.65 -2.07
CA ILE A 76 24.71 -12.77 -2.39
C ILE A 76 24.06 -13.88 -1.56
N GLY A 77 24.80 -14.98 -1.31
CA GLY A 77 24.32 -16.10 -0.50
C GLY A 77 24.03 -15.66 0.94
N GLY A 78 24.98 -14.96 1.56
CA GLY A 78 24.83 -14.36 2.89
C GLY A 78 23.69 -13.35 2.95
N LEU A 79 23.53 -12.50 1.94
CA LEU A 79 22.43 -11.52 1.88
C LEU A 79 21.05 -12.19 1.83
N LEU A 80 20.90 -13.27 1.05
CA LEU A 80 19.64 -14.02 0.96
C LEU A 80 19.34 -14.77 2.27
N ALA A 81 20.34 -15.41 2.87
CA ALA A 81 20.19 -16.09 4.15
C ALA A 81 19.79 -15.11 5.26
N CYS A 82 20.45 -13.95 5.31
CA CYS A 82 20.14 -12.88 6.24
C CYS A 82 18.70 -12.38 6.08
N ARG A 83 18.26 -12.15 4.84
CA ARG A 83 16.89 -11.74 4.55
C ARG A 83 15.88 -12.75 5.12
N GLN A 84 16.05 -14.04 4.83
CA GLN A 84 15.15 -15.09 5.32
C GLN A 84 15.16 -15.19 6.85
N GLN A 85 16.31 -14.97 7.49
CA GLN A 85 16.41 -14.94 8.95
C GLN A 85 15.66 -13.73 9.52
N ALA A 86 15.81 -12.55 8.93
CA ALA A 86 15.10 -11.34 9.34
C ALA A 86 13.58 -11.46 9.16
N GLU A 87 13.12 -12.02 8.03
CA GLU A 87 11.69 -12.28 7.80
C GLU A 87 11.10 -13.21 8.87
N ARG A 88 11.82 -14.29 9.22
CA ARG A 88 11.42 -15.20 10.31
C ARG A 88 11.44 -14.51 11.67
N ALA A 89 12.44 -13.68 11.94
CA ALA A 89 12.54 -12.93 13.19
C ALA A 89 11.38 -11.93 13.34
N VAL A 90 11.03 -11.20 12.28
CA VAL A 90 9.86 -10.31 12.26
C VAL A 90 8.58 -11.08 12.55
N GLN A 91 8.36 -12.23 11.87
CA GLN A 91 7.16 -13.04 12.07
C GLN A 91 7.04 -13.61 13.49
N ALA A 92 8.17 -13.91 14.13
CA ALA A 92 8.20 -14.43 15.50
C ALA A 92 8.03 -13.33 16.57
N ALA A 93 8.56 -12.13 16.32
CA ALA A 93 8.61 -11.05 17.30
C ALA A 93 7.44 -10.06 17.20
N SER A 94 6.87 -9.89 16.01
CA SER A 94 5.81 -8.91 15.75
C SER A 94 4.47 -9.61 15.53
N PRO A 95 3.39 -9.17 16.21
CA PRO A 95 2.06 -9.69 15.94
C PRO A 95 1.62 -9.31 14.52
N LEU A 96 0.95 -10.23 13.84
CA LEU A 96 0.26 -9.93 12.58
C LEU A 96 -0.91 -8.98 12.87
N LEU A 97 -0.88 -7.78 12.27
CA LEU A 97 -1.91 -6.76 12.50
C LEU A 97 -2.98 -6.73 11.42
N PHE A 98 -2.60 -7.08 10.19
CA PHE A 98 -3.51 -7.06 9.06
C PHE A 98 -3.02 -7.94 7.90
N THR A 99 -3.95 -8.48 7.12
CA THR A 99 -3.65 -9.18 5.87
C THR A 99 -4.47 -8.54 4.75
N ALA A 100 -3.78 -8.04 3.71
CA ALA A 100 -4.43 -7.43 2.56
C ALA A 100 -5.05 -8.48 1.62
N GLN A 101 -5.86 -8.00 0.67
CA GLN A 101 -6.38 -8.82 -0.41
C GLN A 101 -5.18 -9.13 -1.31
N GLY A 102 -4.94 -10.41 -1.63
CA GLY A 102 -3.66 -10.86 -2.20
C GLY A 102 -2.68 -11.46 -1.19
N GLY A 103 -3.03 -11.48 0.10
CA GLY A 103 -2.30 -12.26 1.12
C GLY A 103 -1.07 -11.58 1.73
N PHE A 104 -0.77 -10.33 1.35
CA PHE A 104 0.32 -9.57 1.96
C PHE A 104 0.03 -9.28 3.44
N ARG A 105 1.03 -9.49 4.31
CA ARG A 105 0.91 -9.42 5.77
C ARG A 105 1.61 -8.17 6.29
N PHE A 106 0.91 -7.42 7.15
CA PHE A 106 1.42 -6.21 7.78
C PHE A 106 1.61 -6.41 9.28
N PHE A 107 2.82 -6.12 9.76
CA PHE A 107 3.24 -6.27 11.14
C PHE A 107 3.44 -4.91 11.83
N THR A 108 3.50 -3.82 11.06
CA THR A 108 3.60 -2.45 11.59
C THR A 108 2.23 -1.80 11.75
N PRO A 109 2.00 -1.01 12.82
CA PRO A 109 0.74 -0.27 12.97
C PRO A 109 0.47 0.68 11.80
N SER A 110 1.52 1.37 11.32
CA SER A 110 1.43 2.28 10.17
C SER A 110 1.01 1.53 8.90
N GLY A 111 1.75 0.47 8.54
CA GLY A 111 1.46 -0.34 7.37
C GLY A 111 0.07 -0.95 7.41
N ALA A 112 -0.33 -1.51 8.55
CA ALA A 112 -1.67 -2.07 8.74
C ALA A 112 -2.79 -1.01 8.57
N SER A 113 -2.58 0.21 9.07
CA SER A 113 -3.58 1.30 8.94
C SER A 113 -3.74 1.78 7.50
N GLN A 114 -2.64 1.96 6.79
CA GLN A 114 -2.62 2.40 5.39
C GLN A 114 -3.17 1.30 4.47
N ALA A 115 -2.80 0.04 4.71
CA ALA A 115 -3.34 -1.10 3.96
C ALA A 115 -4.86 -1.27 4.13
N ARG A 116 -5.40 -1.02 5.33
CA ARG A 116 -6.86 -0.98 5.54
C ARG A 116 -7.51 0.16 4.76
N ALA A 117 -6.87 1.33 4.70
CA ALA A 117 -7.36 2.45 3.90
C ALA A 117 -7.35 2.13 2.40
N ALA A 118 -6.26 1.55 1.91
CA ALA A 118 -6.15 1.07 0.53
C ALA A 118 -7.25 0.05 0.21
N GLN A 119 -7.50 -0.94 1.08
CA GLN A 119 -8.60 -1.90 0.85
C GLN A 119 -9.98 -1.25 0.77
N ARG A 120 -10.25 -0.20 1.55
CA ARG A 120 -11.52 0.53 1.45
C ARG A 120 -11.67 1.21 0.08
N LEU A 121 -10.59 1.77 -0.46
CA LEU A 121 -10.59 2.36 -1.80
C LEU A 121 -10.74 1.28 -2.89
N LEU A 122 -10.13 0.12 -2.69
CA LEU A 122 -10.28 -1.00 -3.61
C LEU A 122 -11.75 -1.47 -3.67
N ALA A 123 -12.42 -1.57 -2.53
CA ALA A 123 -13.85 -1.88 -2.48
C ALA A 123 -14.71 -0.81 -3.17
N GLN A 124 -14.34 0.48 -3.07
CA GLN A 124 -15.04 1.56 -3.78
C GLN A 124 -14.84 1.48 -5.30
N LEU A 125 -13.62 1.21 -5.76
CA LEU A 125 -13.32 0.98 -7.17
C LEU A 125 -14.15 -0.19 -7.74
N GLU A 126 -14.26 -1.30 -6.99
CA GLU A 126 -15.09 -2.45 -7.35
C GLU A 126 -16.58 -2.09 -7.42
N GLN A 127 -17.09 -1.35 -6.44
CA GLN A 127 -18.50 -0.91 -6.40
C GLN A 127 -18.86 0.03 -7.56
N GLN A 128 -17.93 0.86 -8.01
CA GLN A 128 -18.11 1.77 -9.13
C GLN A 128 -17.94 1.10 -10.50
N GLY A 129 -17.62 -0.21 -10.53
CA GLY A 129 -17.36 -0.94 -11.78
C GLY A 129 -16.09 -0.45 -12.49
N CYS A 130 -15.21 0.27 -11.79
CA CYS A 130 -13.90 0.62 -12.32
C CYS A 130 -13.14 -0.69 -12.55
N SER A 131 -12.76 -0.97 -13.80
CA SER A 131 -12.02 -2.21 -14.14
C SER A 131 -10.82 -2.39 -13.22
N ARG A 132 -10.60 -3.61 -12.73
CA ARG A 132 -9.43 -4.01 -11.92
C ARG A 132 -8.17 -4.25 -12.76
N ASP A 133 -8.23 -4.05 -14.07
CA ASP A 133 -7.15 -4.43 -14.98
C ASP A 133 -5.86 -3.66 -14.60
N SER A 134 -4.90 -4.44 -14.08
CA SER A 134 -3.56 -4.07 -13.59
C SER A 134 -3.47 -3.73 -12.08
N PHE A 135 -3.50 -4.78 -11.24
CA PHE A 135 -2.86 -4.79 -9.92
C PHE A 135 -1.69 -5.79 -9.94
#